data_AF-A0A7N0UWP7-F1
#
_entry.id   AF-A0A7N0UWP7-F1
#
_cell.length_a   1.000
_cell.length_b   1.000
_cell.length_c   1.000
_cell.angle_alpha   90.00
_cell.angle_beta   90.00
_cell.angle_gamma   90.00
#
_symmetry.space_group_name_H-M   'P 1'
#
loop_
_entity.id
_entity.type
_entity.pdbx_description
1 polymer ?
#
loop_
_entity_poly.entity_id
_entity_poly.type
_entity_poly.pdbx_seq_one_letter_code
_entity_poly.pdbx_strand_id
1 'polypeptide(L)' 'MRPWNYLLGASRKRPGRNMAFKLSYELVDAVKGSGDAKHKKEETHRMAEANRAFAHFVNP' A
#
# COMPACT_ATOMS: atom_id res chain seq x y z
N MET A 1 6.01 -0.44 9.68
CA MET A 1 5.42 -0.23 8.34
C MET A 1 5.23 1.27 8.11
N ARG A 2 6.06 1.92 7.27
CA ARG A 2 6.00 3.39 7.10
C ARG A 2 5.01 3.76 5.97
N PRO A 3 3.91 4.49 6.25
CA PRO A 3 2.86 4.79 5.26
C PRO A 3 3.34 5.64 4.09
N TRP A 4 4.37 6.46 4.30
CA TRP A 4 4.93 7.35 3.29
C TRP A 4 5.50 6.63 2.06
N ASN A 5 6.07 5.43 2.23
CA ASN A 5 6.63 4.67 1.11
C ASN A 5 5.53 4.16 0.15
N TYR A 6 4.36 3.81 0.67
CA TYR A 6 3.25 3.36 -0.14
C TYR A 6 2.61 4.51 -0.92
N LEU A 7 2.43 5.67 -0.26
CA LEU A 7 1.92 6.89 -0.89
C LEU A 7 2.83 7.37 -2.03
N LEU A 8 4.15 7.42 -1.81
CA LEU A 8 5.11 7.79 -2.85
C LEU A 8 5.15 6.76 -3.99
N GLY A 9 5.09 5.47 -3.66
CA GLY A 9 5.05 4.40 -4.65
C GLY A 9 3.80 4.42 -5.53
N ALA A 10 2.63 4.70 -4.95
CA ALA A 10 1.38 4.87 -5.67
C ALA A 10 1.39 6.14 -6.54
N SER A 11 1.80 7.28 -5.95
CA SER A 11 1.91 8.57 -6.65
C SER A 11 2.84 8.52 -7.86
N ARG A 12 3.93 7.74 -7.80
CA ARG A 12 4.85 7.56 -8.92
C ARG A 12 4.27 6.76 -10.09
N LYS A 13 3.37 5.81 -9.80
CA LYS A 13 2.71 4.98 -10.81
C LYS A 13 1.56 5.70 -11.51
N ARG A 14 1.06 6.80 -10.93
CA ARG A 14 0.00 7.61 -11.55
C ARG A 14 0.48 8.33 -12.82
N PRO A 15 -0.33 8.34 -13.89
CA PRO A 15 -0.05 9.13 -15.07
C PRO A 15 -0.13 10.64 -14.76
N GLY A 16 0.69 11.44 -15.43
CA GLY A 16 0.73 12.90 -15.26
C GLY A 16 2.13 13.44 -14.99
N ARG A 17 2.37 14.69 -15.39
CA ARG A 17 3.71 15.32 -15.37
C ARG A 17 4.17 15.74 -13.99
N ASN A 18 3.29 16.28 -13.16
CA ASN A 18 3.67 16.92 -11.91
C ASN A 18 3.44 16.00 -10.69
N MET A 19 4.51 15.70 -9.97
CA MET A 19 4.49 14.84 -8.79
C MET A 19 3.66 15.42 -7.63
N ALA A 20 3.61 16.76 -7.50
CA ALA A 20 2.82 17.41 -6.45
C ALA A 20 1.32 17.12 -6.62
N PHE A 21 0.82 17.17 -7.86
CA PHE A 21 -0.57 16.80 -8.15
C PHE A 21 -0.83 15.32 -7.92
N LYS A 22 0.08 14.44 -8.34
CA LYS A 22 -0.09 12.99 -8.13
C LYS A 22 -0.15 12.62 -6.65
N LEU A 23 0.68 13.29 -5.84
CA LEU A 23 0.69 13.12 -4.39
C LEU A 23 -0.55 13.70 -3.72
N SER A 24 -1.02 14.88 -4.15
CA SER A 24 -2.25 15.46 -3.58
C SER A 24 -3.46 14.58 -3.86
N TYR A 25 -3.57 14.00 -5.06
CA TYR A 25 -4.63 13.04 -5.35
C TYR A 25 -4.52 11.79 -4.47
N GLU A 26 -3.32 11.21 -4.29
CA GLU A 26 -3.16 10.04 -3.40
C GLU A 26 -3.47 10.37 -1.93
N LEU A 27 -3.15 11.58 -1.47
CA LEU A 27 -3.52 12.03 -0.13
C LEU A 27 -5.04 12.15 0.02
N VAL A 28 -5.72 12.74 -0.97
CA VAL A 28 -7.19 12.84 -0.98
C VAL A 28 -7.85 11.47 -0.99
N ASP A 29 -7.35 10.54 -1.81
CA ASP A 29 -7.88 9.18 -1.88
C ASP A 29 -7.66 8.43 -0.57
N ALA A 30 -6.45 8.53 0.00
CA ALA A 30 -6.12 7.93 1.28
C ALA A 30 -7.03 8.44 2.42
N VAL A 31 -7.34 9.75 2.44
CA VAL A 31 -8.27 10.34 3.42
C VAL A 31 -9.70 9.82 3.21
N LYS A 32 -10.13 9.61 1.96
CA LYS A 32 -11.41 8.99 1.62
C LYS A 32 -11.43 7.47 1.83
N GLY A 33 -10.35 6.88 2.36
CA GLY A 33 -10.22 5.45 2.58
C GLY A 33 -10.15 4.62 1.29
N SER A 34 -9.78 5.25 0.19
CA SER A 34 -9.65 4.70 -1.17
C SER A 34 -8.19 4.81 -1.64
N GLY A 35 -7.83 4.16 -2.75
CA GLY A 35 -6.51 4.30 -3.36
C GLY A 35 -5.53 3.17 -3.10
N ASP A 36 -4.53 3.08 -3.98
CA ASP A 36 -3.59 1.97 -4.08
C ASP A 36 -2.75 1.76 -2.81
N ALA A 37 -2.50 2.83 -2.06
CA ALA A 37 -1.73 2.77 -0.82
C ALA A 37 -2.45 1.96 0.29
N LYS A 38 -3.78 2.04 0.37
CA LYS A 38 -4.57 1.24 1.33
C LYS A 38 -4.65 -0.22 0.90
N HIS A 39 -4.91 -0.46 -0.38
CA HIS A 39 -4.92 -1.82 -0.95
C HIS A 39 -3.60 -2.55 -0.68
N LYS A 40 -2.45 -1.90 -0.90
CA LYS A 40 -1.15 -2.48 -0.58
C LYS A 40 -0.94 -2.78 0.89
N LYS A 41 -1.46 -1.93 1.80
CA LYS A 41 -1.41 -2.18 3.24
C LYS A 41 -2.22 -3.42 3.62
N GLU A 42 -3.42 -3.58 3.07
CA GLU A 42 -4.27 -4.77 3.30
C GLU A 42 -3.67 -6.03 2.68
N GLU A 43 -3.14 -5.95 1.46
CA GLU A 43 -2.48 -7.07 0.78
C GLU A 43 -1.25 -7.55 1.56
N THR A 44 -0.42 -6.61 2.05
CA THR A 44 0.74 -6.94 2.90
C THR A 44 0.30 -7.61 4.21
N HIS A 45 -0.81 -7.16 4.81
CA HIS A 45 -1.33 -7.76 6.04
C HIS A 45 -1.88 -9.17 5.81
N ARG A 46 -2.64 -9.38 4.72
CA ARG A 46 -3.15 -10.70 4.31
C ARG A 46 -2.01 -11.67 4.00
N MET A 47 -0.98 -11.21 3.28
CA MET A 47 0.21 -12.01 3.01
C MET A 47 0.97 -12.36 4.30
N ALA A 48 1.06 -11.44 5.25
CA ALA A 48 1.70 -11.71 6.54
C ALA A 48 0.93 -12.75 7.37
N GLU A 49 -0.41 -12.68 7.39
CA GLU A 49 -1.26 -13.69 8.04
C GLU A 49 -1.15 -15.05 7.36
N ALA A 50 -1.14 -15.09 6.03
CA ALA A 50 -0.94 -16.32 5.26
C ALA A 50 0.44 -16.94 5.55
N ASN A 51 1.51 -16.15 5.52
CA ASN A 51 2.86 -16.63 5.83
C ASN A 51 3.00 -17.12 7.27
N ARG A 52 2.27 -16.53 8.22
CA ARG A 52 2.21 -17.04 9.60
C ARG A 52 1.55 -18.41 9.66
N ALA A 53 0.46 -18.62 8.93
CA ALA A 53 -0.19 -19.93 8.82
C ALA A 53 0.74 -20.96 8.17
N PHE A 54 1.50 -20.59 7.13
CA PHE A 54 2.48 -21.48 6.49
C PHE A 54 3.70 -21.79 7.38
N ALA A 55 4.15 -20.86 8.22
CA ALA A 55 5.26 -21.10 9.15
C ALA A 55 4.97 -22.22 10.16
N HIS A 56 3.70 -22.43 10.52
CA HIS A 56 3.25 -23.54 11.37
C HIS A 56 3.29 -24.90 10.67
N PHE A 57 3.34 -24.95 9.33
CA PHE A 57 3.48 -26.21 8.59
C PHE A 57 4.95 -26.61 8.33
N VAL A 58 5.90 -25.69 8.53
CA VAL A 58 7.32 -25.89 8.19
C VAL A 58 8.17 -26.30 9.40
N ASN A 59 7.71 -26.07 10.63
CA ASN A 59 8.30 -26.64 11.84
C ASN A 59 7.27 -27.51 12.56
N PRO A 60 7.40 -28.86 12.52
CA PRO A 60 6.57 -29.78 13.31
C PRO A 60 6.84 -29.66 14.81
#